data_AF-A0A8J3EDR4-F1
#
_entry.id   AF-A0A8J3EDR4-F1
#
_cell.length_a   1.000
_cell.length_b   1.000
_cell.length_c   1.000
_cell.angle_alpha   90.00
_cell.angle_beta   90.00
_cell.angle_gamma   90.00
#
_symmetry.space_group_name_H-M   'P 1'
#
loop_
_entity.id
_entity.type
_entity.pdbx_description
1 polymer ?
#
loop_
_entity_poly.entity_id
_entity_poly.type
_entity_poly.pdbx_seq_one_letter_code
_entity_poly.pdbx_strand_id
1 'polypeptide(L)'
;MTAPLATRTQVLAHYRPLRGAIRRVLRGAPLICTEAEVTRAAWLLGLDPADPRAEPDAAIEMLADLSLFDPDASGRRAIDRFAAARGARGPATREDRALARRMAQTARFSVFHIAARHRAAGLWLEDMLDGGRRLWLVDEALETQRPGLTHLAMRIFDAGPYHCGFGIVAALDAAQAAACVLEQQMTGEPPFGPRFAAALYAAMLTRTTPERATRPPRALGAPRPGRRRPGTG
;
A
#
# COMPACT_ATOMS: atom_id res chain seq x y z
N MET A 1 -10.91 -11.01 -27.18
CA MET A 1 -12.01 -10.31 -26.50
C MET A 1 -12.50 -11.18 -25.36
N THR A 2 -12.27 -10.79 -24.11
CA THR A 2 -12.76 -11.53 -22.93
C THR A 2 -14.24 -11.22 -22.76
N ALA A 3 -15.10 -12.24 -22.62
CA ALA A 3 -16.52 -12.02 -22.35
C ALA A 3 -16.70 -11.17 -21.08
N PRO A 4 -17.67 -10.24 -21.04
CA PRO A 4 -17.90 -9.43 -19.85
C PRO A 4 -18.27 -10.34 -18.68
N LEU A 5 -17.56 -10.20 -17.55
CA LEU A 5 -17.84 -10.95 -16.32
C LEU A 5 -19.19 -10.51 -15.77
N ALA A 6 -20.24 -11.31 -16.01
CA ALA A 6 -21.62 -10.89 -15.74
C ALA A 6 -22.17 -11.42 -14.41
N THR A 7 -21.63 -12.54 -13.90
CA THR A 7 -22.13 -13.22 -12.70
C THR A 7 -21.10 -13.26 -11.57
N ARG A 8 -21.58 -13.39 -10.32
CA ARG A 8 -20.72 -13.57 -9.14
C ARG A 8 -19.71 -14.69 -9.34
N THR A 9 -20.18 -15.85 -9.80
CA THR A 9 -19.34 -17.04 -10.00
C THR A 9 -18.21 -16.79 -10.99
N GLN A 10 -18.50 -16.14 -12.12
CA GLN A 10 -17.46 -15.79 -13.12
C GLN A 10 -16.45 -14.80 -12.56
N VAL A 11 -16.91 -13.76 -11.86
CA VAL A 11 -16.03 -12.77 -11.24
C VAL A 11 -15.10 -13.41 -10.22
N LEU A 12 -15.64 -14.24 -9.32
CA LEU A 12 -14.83 -14.89 -8.28
C LEU A 12 -13.89 -15.97 -8.84
N ALA A 13 -14.30 -16.68 -9.90
CA ALA A 13 -13.44 -17.63 -10.60
C ALA A 13 -12.22 -16.94 -11.24
N HIS A 14 -12.39 -15.70 -11.74
CA HIS A 14 -11.28 -14.88 -12.23
C HIS A 14 -10.47 -14.25 -11.08
N TYR A 15 -11.15 -13.77 -10.04
CA TYR A 15 -10.54 -13.03 -8.93
C TYR A 15 -9.66 -13.89 -8.02
N ARG A 16 -10.10 -15.10 -7.63
CA ARG A 16 -9.38 -15.90 -6.62
C ARG A 16 -7.97 -16.31 -7.08
N PRO A 17 -7.76 -16.81 -8.31
CA PRO A 17 -6.41 -17.06 -8.83
C PRO A 17 -5.57 -15.78 -8.87
N LEU A 18 -6.16 -14.66 -9.30
CA LEU A 18 -5.49 -13.36 -9.30
C LEU A 18 -5.07 -12.94 -7.88
N ARG A 19 -5.94 -13.09 -6.87
CA ARG A 19 -5.61 -12.80 -5.46
C ARG A 19 -4.48 -13.69 -4.96
N GLY A 20 -4.43 -14.95 -5.38
CA GLY A 20 -3.29 -15.84 -5.13
C GLY A 20 -1.99 -15.32 -5.75
N ALA A 21 -2.04 -14.85 -6.99
CA ALA A 21 -0.89 -14.25 -7.67
C ALA A 21 -0.42 -12.94 -7.03
N ILE A 22 -1.34 -12.05 -6.65
CA ILE A 22 -1.05 -10.82 -5.89
C ILE A 22 -0.28 -11.19 -4.62
N ARG A 23 -0.77 -12.16 -3.83
CA ARG A 23 -0.11 -12.62 -2.61
C ARG A 23 1.30 -13.16 -2.86
N ARG A 24 1.53 -13.89 -3.96
CA ARG A 24 2.89 -14.36 -4.32
C ARG A 24 3.81 -13.19 -4.67
N VAL A 25 3.33 -12.22 -5.44
CA VAL A 25 4.08 -11.00 -5.76
C VAL A 25 4.44 -10.24 -4.49
N LEU A 26 3.49 -10.00 -3.59
CA LEU A 26 3.75 -9.27 -2.34
C LEU A 26 4.64 -10.02 -1.35
N ARG A 27 4.74 -11.35 -1.42
CA ARG A 27 5.73 -12.12 -0.64
C ARG A 27 7.13 -12.04 -1.25
N GLY A 28 7.22 -12.05 -2.58
CA GLY A 28 8.51 -12.09 -3.29
C GLY A 28 9.14 -10.72 -3.51
N ALA A 29 8.34 -9.71 -3.85
CA ALA A 29 8.84 -8.38 -4.21
C ALA A 29 9.59 -7.68 -3.08
N PRO A 30 9.14 -7.70 -1.80
CA PRO A 30 9.88 -7.05 -0.72
C PRO A 30 11.30 -7.59 -0.52
N LEU A 31 11.59 -8.82 -0.98
CA LEU A 31 12.92 -9.44 -0.87
C LEU A 31 13.98 -8.76 -1.73
N ILE A 32 13.57 -7.89 -2.67
CA ILE A 32 14.49 -7.14 -3.53
C ILE A 32 14.64 -5.67 -3.11
N CYS A 33 13.94 -5.26 -2.05
CA CYS A 33 14.11 -3.94 -1.46
C CYS A 33 15.50 -3.84 -0.84
N THR A 34 16.18 -2.74 -1.11
CA THR A 34 17.46 -2.40 -0.50
C THR A 34 17.27 -1.98 0.95
N GLU A 35 18.33 -2.07 1.76
CA GLU A 35 18.33 -1.58 3.14
C GLU A 35 17.94 -0.09 3.22
N ALA A 36 18.36 0.72 2.25
CA ALA A 36 18.02 2.13 2.17
C ALA A 36 16.51 2.36 1.95
N GLU A 37 15.86 1.55 1.10
CA GLU A 37 14.41 1.64 0.87
C GLU A 37 13.62 1.24 2.12
N VAL A 38 14.02 0.16 2.78
CA VAL A 38 13.40 -0.30 4.03
C VAL A 38 13.59 0.73 5.15
N THR A 39 14.81 1.25 5.30
CA THR A 39 15.13 2.27 6.30
C THR A 39 14.32 3.54 6.07
N ARG A 40 14.19 4.00 4.82
CA ARG A 40 13.35 5.15 4.46
C ARG A 40 11.89 4.92 4.83
N ALA A 41 11.33 3.77 4.47
CA ALA A 41 9.95 3.44 4.81
C ALA A 41 9.73 3.37 6.32
N ALA A 42 10.68 2.81 7.08
CA ALA A 42 10.65 2.77 8.54
C ALA A 42 10.61 4.18 9.15
N TRP A 43 11.46 5.09 8.66
CA TRP A 43 11.45 6.51 9.07
C TRP A 43 10.10 7.18 8.80
N LEU A 44 9.53 6.97 7.61
CA LEU A 44 8.24 7.55 7.24
C LEU A 44 7.09 7.04 8.11
N LEU A 45 7.19 5.81 8.61
CA LEU A 45 6.21 5.19 9.50
C LEU A 45 6.47 5.46 11.00
N GLY A 46 7.57 6.13 11.33
CA GLY A 46 8.00 6.32 12.73
C GLY A 46 8.41 5.02 13.44
N LEU A 47 8.85 4.00 12.70
CA LEU A 47 9.37 2.75 13.25
C LEU A 47 10.84 2.91 13.66
N ASP A 48 11.38 1.99 14.47
CA ASP A 48 12.83 1.96 14.71
C ASP A 48 13.56 1.47 13.44
N PRO A 49 14.37 2.31 12.77
CA PRO A 49 15.10 1.88 11.58
C PRO A 49 16.19 0.85 11.86
N ALA A 50 16.61 0.67 13.12
CA ALA A 50 17.60 -0.33 13.49
C ALA A 50 17.00 -1.76 13.50
N ASP A 51 15.71 -1.88 13.80
CA ASP A 51 14.98 -3.15 13.79
C ASP A 51 13.51 -2.98 13.39
N PRO A 52 13.23 -2.58 12.14
CA PRO A 52 11.87 -2.29 11.70
C PRO A 52 11.01 -3.55 11.54
N ARG A 53 11.60 -4.74 11.71
CA ARG A 53 10.94 -6.05 11.55
C ARG A 53 10.54 -6.67 12.90
N ALA A 54 10.91 -6.08 14.02
CA ALA A 54 10.40 -6.45 15.34
C ALA A 54 8.99 -5.87 15.63
N GLU A 55 8.40 -5.16 14.66
CA GLU A 55 7.11 -4.52 14.78
C GLU A 55 5.94 -5.48 14.49
N PRO A 56 4.70 -5.15 14.89
CA PRO A 56 3.53 -5.98 14.58
C PRO A 56 3.34 -6.21 13.09
N ASP A 57 2.73 -7.33 12.70
CA ASP A 57 2.52 -7.73 11.29
C ASP A 57 1.92 -6.60 10.43
N ALA A 58 0.95 -5.85 10.94
CA ALA A 58 0.36 -4.72 10.23
C ALA A 58 1.38 -3.62 9.88
N ALA A 59 2.32 -3.33 10.77
CA ALA A 59 3.38 -2.37 10.51
C ALA A 59 4.39 -2.91 9.48
N ILE A 60 4.66 -4.22 9.50
CA ILE A 60 5.52 -4.89 8.50
C ILE A 60 4.87 -4.84 7.12
N GLU A 61 3.55 -5.04 7.02
CA GLU A 61 2.82 -4.90 5.76
C GLU A 61 2.90 -3.46 5.20
N MET A 62 2.67 -2.46 6.06
CA MET A 62 2.82 -1.04 5.69
C MET A 62 4.24 -0.69 5.25
N LEU A 63 5.24 -1.19 5.98
CA LEU A 63 6.65 -1.03 5.63
C LEU A 63 6.96 -1.63 4.25
N ALA A 64 6.43 -2.81 3.96
CA ALA A 64 6.61 -3.48 2.67
C ALA A 64 5.93 -2.72 1.52
N ASP A 65 4.71 -2.19 1.71
CA ASP A 65 4.02 -1.38 0.70
C ASP A 65 4.82 -0.13 0.34
N LEU A 66 5.25 0.65 1.33
CA LEU A 66 6.02 1.87 1.10
C LEU A 66 7.39 1.57 0.46
N SER A 67 8.07 0.51 0.92
CA SER A 67 9.36 0.12 0.34
C SER A 67 9.24 -0.27 -1.14
N LEU A 68 8.09 -0.81 -1.54
CA LEU A 68 7.85 -1.28 -2.90
C LEU A 68 7.37 -0.19 -3.86
N PHE A 69 6.39 0.59 -3.43
CA PHE A 69 5.61 1.45 -4.31
C PHE A 69 5.98 2.93 -4.22
N ASP A 70 6.57 3.38 -3.11
CA ASP A 70 6.97 4.78 -3.01
C ASP A 70 8.31 5.01 -3.73
N PRO A 71 8.41 6.08 -4.54
CA PRO A 71 9.64 6.40 -5.25
C PRO A 71 10.79 6.72 -4.29
N ASP A 72 12.01 6.34 -4.69
CA ASP A 72 13.25 6.86 -4.10
C ASP A 72 13.47 8.33 -4.50
N ALA A 73 14.56 8.93 -4.02
CA ALA A 73 14.91 10.32 -4.35
C ALA A 73 15.15 10.56 -5.86
N SER A 74 15.33 9.50 -6.65
CA SER A 74 15.46 9.53 -8.11
C SER A 74 14.17 9.16 -8.84
N GLY A 75 13.04 9.03 -8.13
CA GLY A 75 11.75 8.67 -8.72
C GLY A 75 11.57 7.18 -9.02
N ARG A 76 12.52 6.31 -8.65
CA ARG A 76 12.48 4.88 -8.98
C ARG A 76 11.82 4.09 -7.86
N ARG A 77 11.03 3.08 -8.22
CA ARG A 77 10.35 2.21 -7.24
C ARG A 77 10.93 0.80 -7.28
N ALA A 78 10.95 0.11 -6.14
CA ALA A 78 11.44 -1.26 -6.11
C ALA A 78 10.53 -2.21 -6.92
N ILE A 79 9.22 -1.97 -6.95
CA ILE A 79 8.30 -2.77 -7.76
C ILE A 79 8.66 -2.77 -9.25
N ASP A 80 9.16 -1.65 -9.79
CA ASP A 80 9.61 -1.56 -11.19
C ASP A 80 10.80 -2.49 -11.46
N ARG A 81 11.74 -2.59 -10.51
CA ARG A 81 12.89 -3.49 -10.61
C ARG A 81 12.47 -4.96 -10.55
N PHE A 82 11.57 -5.28 -9.63
CA PHE A 82 11.01 -6.65 -9.51
C PHE A 82 10.31 -7.05 -10.81
N ALA A 83 9.48 -6.16 -11.35
CA ALA A 83 8.72 -6.35 -12.57
C ALA A 83 9.61 -6.53 -13.83
N ALA A 84 10.80 -5.90 -13.82
CA ALA A 84 11.84 -6.04 -14.83
C ALA A 84 12.79 -7.25 -14.60
N ALA A 85 12.52 -8.10 -13.60
CA ALA A 85 13.38 -9.21 -13.17
C ALA A 85 14.79 -8.80 -12.72
N ARG A 86 15.03 -7.52 -12.44
CA ARG A 86 16.33 -7.03 -11.98
C ARG A 86 16.48 -7.31 -10.49
N GLY A 87 17.33 -8.28 -10.15
CA GLY A 87 17.57 -8.67 -8.76
C GLY A 87 16.46 -9.55 -8.15
N ALA A 88 15.56 -10.09 -8.96
CA ALA A 88 14.53 -11.03 -8.50
C ALA A 88 15.18 -12.25 -7.81
N ARG A 89 14.94 -12.40 -6.51
CA ARG A 89 15.28 -13.59 -5.73
C ARG A 89 13.98 -14.36 -5.45
N GLY A 90 13.96 -15.65 -5.75
CA GLY A 90 12.82 -16.53 -5.45
C GLY A 90 11.97 -16.96 -6.66
N PRO A 91 10.88 -17.72 -6.43
CA PRO A 91 10.19 -18.53 -7.44
C PRO A 91 9.15 -17.78 -8.28
N ALA A 92 9.28 -16.45 -8.44
CA ALA A 92 8.28 -15.67 -9.16
C ALA A 92 8.16 -16.15 -10.62
N THR A 93 6.96 -16.52 -11.05
CA THR A 93 6.74 -17.00 -12.43
C THR A 93 6.76 -15.84 -13.44
N ARG A 94 6.69 -16.16 -14.74
CA ARG A 94 6.53 -15.14 -15.78
C ARG A 94 5.23 -14.35 -15.60
N GLU A 95 4.17 -15.04 -15.18
CA GLU A 95 2.84 -14.48 -14.90
C GLU A 95 2.88 -13.57 -13.69
N ASP A 96 3.55 -13.98 -12.60
CA ASP A 96 3.72 -13.13 -11.41
C ASP A 96 4.46 -11.83 -11.76
N ARG A 97 5.49 -11.89 -12.63
CA ARG A 97 6.19 -10.69 -13.13
C ARG A 97 5.31 -9.83 -14.04
N ALA A 98 4.45 -10.43 -14.85
CA ALA A 98 3.51 -9.68 -15.69
C ALA A 98 2.46 -8.95 -14.84
N LEU A 99 1.98 -9.59 -13.78
CA LEU A 99 1.12 -8.97 -12.79
C LEU A 99 1.86 -7.83 -12.07
N ALA A 100 3.09 -8.06 -11.62
CA ALA A 100 3.88 -7.00 -10.98
C ALA A 100 4.11 -5.79 -11.89
N ARG A 101 4.33 -5.99 -13.21
CA ARG A 101 4.39 -4.88 -14.19
C ARG A 101 3.09 -4.09 -14.22
N ARG A 102 1.95 -4.79 -14.30
CA ARG A 102 0.62 -4.16 -14.28
C ARG A 102 0.38 -3.39 -12.98
N MET A 103 0.74 -3.96 -11.84
CA MET A 103 0.71 -3.27 -10.54
C MET A 103 1.61 -2.03 -10.57
N ALA A 104 2.86 -2.14 -11.00
CA ALA A 104 3.77 -1.00 -11.08
C ALA A 104 3.26 0.15 -11.97
N GLN A 105 2.57 -0.18 -13.06
CA GLN A 105 2.07 0.80 -14.04
C GLN A 105 0.76 1.47 -13.62
N THR A 106 -0.11 0.75 -12.91
CA THR A 106 -1.49 1.19 -12.67
C THR A 106 -1.85 1.33 -11.20
N ALA A 107 -0.96 0.93 -10.28
CA ALA A 107 -1.20 1.07 -8.86
C ALA A 107 -1.19 2.53 -8.45
N ARG A 108 -2.25 2.93 -7.76
CA ARG A 108 -2.39 4.25 -7.13
C ARG A 108 -2.95 4.08 -5.73
N PHE A 109 -2.48 4.94 -4.83
CA PHE A 109 -3.03 5.07 -3.49
C PHE A 109 -4.03 6.23 -3.51
N SER A 110 -5.24 6.01 -3.00
CA SER A 110 -6.26 7.05 -2.93
C SER A 110 -7.21 6.86 -1.74
N VAL A 111 -8.09 7.83 -1.55
CA VAL A 111 -9.22 7.81 -0.61
C VAL A 111 -10.49 7.50 -1.39
N PHE A 112 -11.28 6.58 -0.85
CA PHE A 112 -12.47 6.07 -1.49
C PHE A 112 -13.68 6.15 -0.57
N HIS A 113 -14.80 6.60 -1.12
CA HIS A 113 -16.12 6.38 -0.56
C HIS A 113 -16.68 5.05 -1.08
N ILE A 114 -17.22 4.21 -0.19
CA ILE A 114 -17.91 2.98 -0.56
C ILE A 114 -19.36 3.31 -0.93
N ALA A 115 -19.62 3.48 -2.22
CA ALA A 115 -20.92 3.90 -2.72
C ALA A 115 -21.99 2.79 -2.63
N ALA A 116 -21.63 1.55 -2.97
CA ALA A 116 -22.57 0.43 -2.97
C ALA A 116 -21.84 -0.91 -3.07
N ARG A 117 -22.56 -2.02 -2.80
CA ARG A 117 -22.15 -3.35 -3.27
C ARG A 117 -22.35 -3.46 -4.77
N HIS A 118 -21.41 -4.10 -5.46
CA HIS A 118 -21.57 -4.41 -6.88
C HIS A 118 -22.50 -5.61 -7.06
N ARG A 119 -23.40 -5.56 -8.05
CA ARG A 119 -24.41 -6.62 -8.30
C ARG A 119 -23.84 -8.03 -8.51
N ALA A 120 -22.61 -8.11 -9.02
CA ALA A 120 -21.91 -9.37 -9.28
C ALA A 120 -21.06 -9.81 -8.08
N ALA A 121 -20.01 -9.06 -7.74
CA ALA A 121 -19.20 -9.26 -6.54
C ALA A 121 -18.41 -7.98 -6.24
N GLY A 122 -18.10 -7.73 -4.96
CA GLY A 122 -17.27 -6.61 -4.54
C GLY A 122 -18.06 -5.31 -4.34
N LEU A 123 -17.39 -4.18 -4.53
CA LEU A 123 -17.86 -2.85 -4.15
C LEU A 123 -17.74 -1.87 -5.32
N TRP A 124 -18.69 -0.93 -5.39
CA TRP A 124 -18.51 0.32 -6.09
C TRP A 124 -17.82 1.32 -5.15
N LEU A 125 -16.67 1.81 -5.59
CA LEU A 125 -15.94 2.89 -4.94
C LEU A 125 -16.09 4.17 -5.74
N GLU A 126 -16.06 5.30 -5.07
CA GLU A 126 -15.87 6.63 -5.65
C GLU A 126 -14.51 7.15 -5.19
N ASP A 127 -13.61 7.41 -6.14
CA ASP A 127 -12.27 7.93 -5.86
C ASP A 127 -12.37 9.43 -5.54
N MET A 128 -12.27 9.75 -4.25
CA MET A 128 -12.47 11.09 -3.74
C MET A 128 -11.35 12.05 -4.14
N LEU A 129 -10.19 11.52 -4.54
CA LEU A 129 -9.04 12.32 -4.99
C LEU A 129 -8.91 12.37 -6.52
N ASP A 130 -9.82 11.72 -7.25
CA ASP A 130 -9.87 11.68 -8.72
C ASP A 130 -11.29 12.03 -9.20
N GLY A 131 -11.80 13.16 -8.71
CA GLY A 131 -13.08 13.74 -9.16
C GLY A 131 -14.31 12.86 -8.92
N GLY A 132 -14.28 11.97 -7.92
CA GLY A 132 -15.37 11.04 -7.66
C GLY A 132 -15.47 9.91 -8.68
N ARG A 133 -14.40 9.64 -9.44
CA ARG A 133 -14.39 8.58 -10.45
C ARG A 133 -14.84 7.26 -9.84
N ARG A 134 -15.87 6.66 -10.45
CA ARG A 134 -16.45 5.40 -9.97
C ARG A 134 -15.63 4.20 -10.44
N LEU A 135 -15.28 3.32 -9.49
CA LEU A 135 -14.45 2.14 -9.71
C LEU A 135 -15.14 0.89 -9.17
N TRP A 136 -15.10 -0.20 -9.95
CA TRP A 136 -15.48 -1.51 -9.45
C TRP A 136 -14.28 -2.15 -8.75
N LEU A 137 -14.32 -2.26 -7.43
CA LEU A 137 -13.34 -3.01 -6.64
C LEU A 137 -13.85 -4.43 -6.41
N VAL A 138 -13.04 -5.44 -6.70
CA VAL A 138 -13.30 -6.82 -6.26
C VAL A 138 -12.36 -7.16 -5.11
N ASP A 139 -12.93 -7.29 -3.91
CA ASP A 139 -12.26 -7.81 -2.72
C ASP A 139 -13.28 -8.55 -1.84
N GLU A 140 -13.11 -9.88 -1.70
CA GLU A 140 -14.03 -10.72 -0.92
C GLU A 140 -14.03 -10.35 0.56
N ALA A 141 -12.90 -9.92 1.13
CA ALA A 141 -12.83 -9.56 2.54
C ALA A 141 -13.60 -8.27 2.81
N LEU A 142 -13.37 -7.23 2.00
CA LEU A 142 -14.09 -5.95 2.11
C LEU A 142 -15.59 -6.09 1.83
N GLU A 143 -15.99 -6.96 0.89
CA GLU A 143 -17.41 -7.23 0.63
C GLU A 143 -18.13 -7.79 1.86
N THR A 144 -17.43 -8.60 2.67
CA THR A 144 -17.95 -9.22 3.90
C THR A 144 -17.80 -8.36 5.15
N GLN A 145 -17.07 -7.24 5.09
CA GLN A 145 -16.89 -6.39 6.27
C GLN A 145 -18.22 -5.80 6.75
N ARG A 146 -18.31 -5.59 8.08
CA ARG A 146 -19.52 -5.18 8.80
C ARG A 146 -20.04 -3.82 8.31
N PRO A 147 -21.36 -3.56 8.45
CA PRO A 147 -21.91 -2.22 8.22
C PRO A 147 -21.17 -1.20 9.12
N GLY A 148 -20.73 -0.09 8.52
CA GLY A 148 -20.07 1.01 9.22
C GLY A 148 -18.81 1.55 8.52
N LEU A 149 -18.12 0.73 7.71
CA LEU A 149 -17.03 1.23 6.88
C LEU A 149 -17.61 1.94 5.65
N THR A 150 -17.52 3.27 5.63
CA THR A 150 -18.01 4.12 4.53
C THR A 150 -16.88 4.75 3.74
N HIS A 151 -15.74 5.00 4.39
CA HIS A 151 -14.57 5.60 3.77
C HIS A 151 -13.33 4.76 4.09
N LEU A 152 -12.45 4.63 3.10
CA LEU A 152 -11.17 3.95 3.27
C LEU A 152 -10.11 4.62 2.41
N ALA A 153 -8.85 4.46 2.79
CA ALA A 153 -7.72 4.70 1.91
C ALA A 153 -6.96 3.39 1.68
N MET A 154 -6.59 3.15 0.42
CA MET A 154 -5.82 1.97 0.06
C MET A 154 -5.14 2.12 -1.29
N ARG A 155 -4.20 1.22 -1.56
CA ARG A 155 -3.64 1.06 -2.89
C ARG A 155 -4.48 0.10 -3.72
N ILE A 156 -4.89 0.55 -4.91
CA ILE A 156 -5.58 -0.26 -5.92
C ILE A 156 -4.81 -0.25 -7.23
N PHE A 157 -5.02 -1.26 -8.07
CA PHE A 157 -4.51 -1.29 -9.44
C PHE A 157 -5.57 -1.81 -10.41
N ASP A 158 -5.37 -1.57 -11.71
CA ASP A 158 -6.26 -2.04 -12.76
C ASP A 158 -6.00 -3.51 -13.10
N ALA A 159 -6.93 -4.40 -12.71
CA ALA A 159 -6.87 -5.83 -13.01
C ALA A 159 -7.51 -6.21 -14.36
N GLY A 160 -7.98 -5.24 -15.14
CA GLY A 160 -8.65 -5.41 -16.43
C GLY A 160 -10.16 -5.14 -16.31
N PRO A 161 -10.98 -6.15 -15.99
CA PRO A 161 -12.44 -5.98 -15.90
C PRO A 161 -12.89 -5.25 -14.62
N TYR A 162 -12.01 -5.13 -13.63
CA TYR A 162 -12.24 -4.46 -12.35
C TYR A 162 -10.90 -4.04 -11.73
N HIS A 163 -10.94 -3.37 -10.58
CA HIS A 163 -9.77 -3.03 -9.78
C HIS A 163 -9.61 -4.01 -8.61
N CYS A 164 -8.36 -4.17 -8.15
CA CYS A 164 -8.05 -4.92 -6.94
C CYS A 164 -7.17 -4.10 -5.99
N GLY A 165 -7.44 -4.23 -4.70
CA GLY A 165 -6.52 -3.80 -3.64
C GLY A 165 -5.51 -4.89 -3.30
N PHE A 166 -4.44 -4.53 -2.61
CA PHE A 166 -3.40 -5.50 -2.26
C PHE A 166 -2.82 -5.40 -0.84
N GLY A 167 -3.68 -5.19 0.16
CA GLY A 167 -3.40 -5.68 1.52
C GLY A 167 -3.78 -4.73 2.63
N ILE A 168 -3.42 -3.46 2.51
CA ILE A 168 -3.63 -2.50 3.60
C ILE A 168 -4.88 -1.67 3.30
N VAL A 169 -5.82 -1.70 4.25
CA VAL A 169 -7.03 -0.89 4.24
C VAL A 169 -6.97 0.05 5.44
N ALA A 170 -6.83 1.34 5.15
CA ALA A 170 -6.96 2.38 6.16
C ALA A 170 -8.43 2.77 6.29
N ALA A 171 -9.10 2.36 7.36
CA ALA A 171 -10.45 2.84 7.64
C ALA A 171 -10.41 4.32 8.00
N LEU A 172 -11.27 5.12 7.37
CA LEU A 172 -11.40 6.55 7.62
C LEU A 172 -12.83 6.86 8.06
N ASP A 173 -12.98 7.83 8.96
CA ASP A 173 -14.25 8.52 9.12
C ASP A 173 -14.44 9.59 8.03
N ALA A 174 -15.66 10.13 7.94
CA ALA A 174 -16.00 11.13 6.94
C ALA A 174 -15.19 12.43 7.06
N ALA A 175 -14.83 12.83 8.29
CA ALA A 175 -14.07 14.05 8.52
C ALA A 175 -12.62 13.89 8.04
N GLN A 176 -12.01 12.73 8.30
CA GLN A 176 -10.68 12.39 7.80
C GLN A 176 -10.63 12.33 6.28
N ALA A 177 -11.63 11.70 5.65
CA ALA A 177 -11.73 11.65 4.21
C ALA A 177 -11.90 13.05 3.60
N ALA A 178 -12.79 13.87 4.17
CA ALA A 178 -13.01 15.25 3.74
C ALA A 178 -11.75 16.12 3.88
N ALA A 179 -10.97 15.95 4.96
CA ALA A 179 -9.72 16.67 5.15
C ALA A 179 -8.70 16.37 4.02
N CYS A 180 -8.61 15.11 3.58
CA CYS A 180 -7.76 14.72 2.45
C CYS A 180 -8.20 15.43 1.16
N VAL A 181 -9.51 15.45 0.87
CA VAL A 181 -10.04 16.12 -0.32
C VAL A 181 -9.75 17.63 -0.29
N LEU A 182 -9.97 18.27 0.87
CA LEU A 182 -9.73 19.70 1.04
C LEU A 182 -8.25 20.04 0.82
N GLU A 183 -7.33 19.26 1.37
CA GLU A 183 -5.89 19.48 1.17
C GLU A 183 -5.50 19.39 -0.31
N GLN A 184 -6.02 18.41 -1.05
CA GLN A 184 -5.77 18.31 -2.48
C GLN A 184 -6.35 19.49 -3.26
N GLN A 185 -7.56 19.95 -2.93
CA GLN A 185 -8.16 21.11 -3.59
C GLN A 185 -7.35 22.38 -3.38
N MET A 186 -6.76 22.53 -2.19
CA MET A 186 -5.93 23.70 -1.86
C MET A 186 -4.54 23.66 -2.52
N THR A 187 -3.95 22.47 -2.68
CA THR A 187 -2.57 22.33 -3.18
C THR A 187 -2.48 22.00 -4.67
N GLY A 188 -3.55 21.45 -5.26
CA GLY A 188 -3.55 20.89 -6.61
C GLY A 188 -2.82 19.54 -6.73
N GLU A 189 -2.27 19.00 -5.63
CA GLU A 189 -1.52 17.76 -5.58
C GLU A 189 -2.20 16.76 -4.63
N PRO A 190 -1.95 15.44 -4.77
CA PRO A 190 -2.38 14.48 -3.75
C PRO A 190 -1.93 14.92 -2.35
N PRO A 191 -2.73 14.68 -1.29
CA PRO A 191 -2.40 15.13 0.07
C PRO A 191 -1.04 14.59 0.50
N PHE A 192 -0.19 15.40 1.10
CA PHE A 192 1.19 15.04 1.46
C PHE A 192 2.08 14.56 0.28
N GLY A 193 1.70 14.86 -0.97
CA GLY A 193 2.44 14.55 -2.19
C GLY A 193 2.80 13.08 -2.36
N PRO A 194 4.03 12.72 -2.76
CA PRO A 194 4.43 11.32 -2.98
C PRO A 194 4.48 10.47 -1.70
N ARG A 195 4.20 11.06 -0.52
CA ARG A 195 4.24 10.40 0.79
C ARG A 195 2.84 10.17 1.37
N PHE A 196 1.78 10.34 0.58
CA PHE A 196 0.41 10.26 1.06
C PHE A 196 0.10 8.97 1.84
N ALA A 197 0.44 7.82 1.26
CA ALA A 197 0.25 6.51 1.89
C ALA A 197 0.97 6.42 3.24
N ALA A 198 2.21 6.93 3.31
CA ALA A 198 3.00 6.90 4.52
C ALA A 198 2.40 7.74 5.66
N ALA A 199 1.90 8.94 5.35
CA ALA A 199 1.27 9.80 6.34
C ALA A 199 0.04 9.12 6.96
N LEU A 200 -0.82 8.50 6.13
CA LEU A 200 -1.99 7.77 6.61
C LEU A 200 -1.62 6.52 7.41
N TYR A 201 -0.64 5.73 6.95
CA TYR A 201 -0.18 4.55 7.69
C TYR A 201 0.44 4.93 9.05
N ALA A 202 1.26 5.98 9.12
CA ALA A 202 1.84 6.46 10.37
C ALA A 202 0.74 6.91 11.36
N ALA A 203 -0.28 7.62 10.87
CA ALA A 203 -1.44 7.99 11.68
C ALA A 203 -2.21 6.76 12.20
N MET A 204 -2.41 5.73 11.36
CA MET A 204 -3.04 4.48 11.79
C MET A 204 -2.25 3.79 12.90
N LEU A 205 -0.94 3.63 12.72
CA LEU A 205 -0.06 2.97 13.70
C LEU A 205 -0.05 3.70 15.05
N THR A 206 -0.15 5.04 15.02
CA THR A 206 -0.21 5.85 16.23
C THR A 206 -1.51 5.64 17.00
N ARG A 207 -2.64 5.46 16.30
CA ARG A 207 -3.96 5.21 16.91
C ARG A 207 -4.08 3.81 17.48
N THR A 208 -3.46 2.81 16.84
CA THR A 208 -3.48 1.42 17.32
C THR A 208 -2.42 1.12 18.36
N THR A 209 -1.39 1.98 18.49
CA THR A 209 -0.31 1.83 19.47
C THR A 209 -0.02 3.17 20.16
N PRO A 210 -0.82 3.58 21.16
CA PRO A 210 -0.74 4.91 21.77
C PRO A 210 0.62 5.24 22.40
N GLU A 211 1.36 4.23 22.87
CA GLU A 211 2.73 4.37 23.40
C GLU A 211 3.72 4.98 22.38
N ARG A 212 3.38 4.93 21.08
CA ARG A 212 4.16 5.59 20.03
C ARG A 212 3.94 7.10 19.97
N ALA A 213 2.79 7.61 20.41
CA ALA A 213 2.52 9.05 20.46
C ALA A 213 3.46 9.80 21.41
N THR A 214 4.03 9.08 22.39
CA THR A 214 4.98 9.60 23.38
C THR A 214 6.44 9.46 22.97
N ARG A 215 6.76 8.81 21.84
CA ARG A 215 8.14 8.76 21.34
C ARG A 215 8.47 10.09 20.65
N PRO A 216 9.53 10.82 21.07
CA PRO A 216 9.91 12.05 20.40
C PRO A 216 10.27 11.75 18.93
N PRO A 217 9.94 12.64 17.98
CA PRO A 217 10.42 12.50 16.61
C PRO A 217 11.94 12.46 16.64
N ARG A 218 12.54 11.32 16.26
CA ARG A 218 13.99 11.20 16.17
C ARG A 218 14.47 12.12 15.05
N ALA A 219 15.20 13.17 15.42
CA ALA A 219 15.78 14.11 14.48
C ALA A 219 16.64 13.37 13.44
N LEU A 220 16.46 13.72 12.17
CA LEU A 220 17.38 13.36 11.09
C LEU A 220 18.80 13.79 11.48
N GLY A 221 19.66 12.82 11.80
CA GLY A 221 21.10 13.07 11.97
C GLY A 221 21.70 12.89 13.36
N ALA A 222 21.03 12.27 14.34
CA ALA A 222 21.71 11.90 15.58
C ALA A 222 22.83 10.86 15.27
N PRO A 223 24.10 11.13 15.59
CA PRO A 223 25.19 10.20 15.33
C PRO A 223 24.99 8.92 16.13
N ARG A 224 25.27 7.76 15.49
CA ARG A 224 25.32 6.46 16.16
C ARG A 224 26.25 6.58 17.39
N PRO A 225 25.85 6.14 18.59
CA PRO A 225 26.80 6.02 19.69
C PRO A 225 27.91 5.07 19.25
N GLY A 226 29.14 5.58 19.25
CA GLY A 226 30.30 4.96 18.62
C GLY A 226 30.54 3.55 19.14
N ARG A 227 30.76 2.60 18.22
CA ARG A 227 31.45 1.34 18.53
C ARG A 227 32.84 1.70 19.05
N ARG A 228 33.07 1.52 20.36
CA ARG A 228 34.43 1.49 20.91
C ARG A 228 35.19 0.40 20.17
N ARG A 229 36.26 0.78 19.46
CA ARG A 229 37.25 -0.19 18.97
C ARG A 229 37.92 -0.83 20.18
N PRO A 230 38.10 -2.17 20.22
CA PRO A 230 38.94 -2.78 21.23
C PRO A 230 40.38 -2.33 20.99
N GLY A 231 41.01 -1.82 22.04
CA GLY A 231 42.42 -1.41 22.03
C GLY A 231 43.31 -2.62 21.80
N THR A 232 44.28 -2.44 20.91
CA THR A 232 45.48 -3.26 20.83
C THR A 232 46.34 -2.95 22.04
N GLY A 233 46.39 -3.89 22.98
CA GLY A 233 47.53 -4.08 23.89
C GLY A 233 48.49 -5.08 23.28
#